data_AF-A0A6A6MC27-F1
#
_entry.id   AF-A0A6A6MC27-F1
#
_cell.length_a   1.000
_cell.length_b   1.000
_cell.length_c   1.000
_cell.angle_alpha   90.00
_cell.angle_beta   90.00
_cell.angle_gamma   90.00
#
_symmetry.space_group_name_H-M   'P 1'
#
loop_
_entity.id
_entity.type
_entity.pdbx_description
1 polymer ?
#
loop_
_entity_poly.entity_id
_entity_poly.type
_entity_poly.pdbx_seq_one_letter_code
_entity_poly.pdbx_strand_id
1 'polypeptide(L)'
;MLYVQKIHDEEKFDPTEFKDSDAELKVPSLVNPFPGRVMPSAMLSKEWFPFMLDNTRRFREAKDVGLDGRNSHKEIMQWLDDQPPLSVVFLCFGSKGSFRENQVKEIACALEHSGYRFLWSIRRPAPPSFLIVTIILL
;
A
#
# COMPACT_ATOMS: atom_id res chain seq x y z
N MET A 1 11.97 6.94 -1.65
CA MET A 1 11.13 6.83 -0.44
C MET A 1 11.67 5.79 0.55
N LEU A 2 12.02 4.57 0.11
CA LEU A 2 12.59 3.52 0.98
C LEU A 2 13.92 3.89 1.67
N TYR A 3 14.75 4.71 1.03
CA TYR A 3 16.03 5.14 1.60
C TYR A 3 15.85 6.08 2.80
N VAL A 4 14.98 7.09 2.70
CA VAL A 4 14.70 8.02 3.81
C VAL A 4 14.14 7.29 5.04
N GLN A 5 13.30 6.28 4.81
CA GLN A 5 12.84 5.40 5.87
C GLN A 5 14.01 4.63 6.52
N LYS A 6 14.94 4.09 5.74
CA LYS A 6 16.12 3.36 6.25
C LYS A 6 17.02 4.27 7.09
N ILE A 7 17.33 5.48 6.63
CA ILE A 7 18.15 6.44 7.38
C ILE A 7 17.42 6.87 8.67
N HIS A 8 16.10 7.10 8.62
CA HIS A 8 15.33 7.42 9.82
C HIS A 8 15.41 6.27 10.86
N ASP A 9 15.24 5.03 10.43
CA ASP A 9 15.20 3.87 11.33
C ASP A 9 16.60 3.50 11.89
N GLU A 10 17.66 3.64 11.09
CA GLU A 10 19.02 3.23 11.44
C GLU A 10 19.90 4.38 11.98
N GLU A 11 19.76 5.58 11.41
CA GLU A 11 20.60 6.75 11.70
C GLU A 11 19.83 7.88 12.41
N LYS A 12 18.54 7.68 12.74
CA LYS A 12 17.64 8.66 13.40
C LYS A 12 17.54 10.00 12.67
N PHE A 13 17.71 9.98 11.36
CA PHE A 13 17.60 11.16 10.53
C PHE A 13 16.16 11.69 10.50
N ASP A 14 15.98 12.94 10.93
CA ASP A 14 14.69 13.66 10.88
C ASP A 14 14.68 14.63 9.68
N PRO A 15 13.97 14.31 8.59
CA PRO A 15 13.89 15.19 7.44
C PRO A 15 13.14 16.50 7.73
N THR A 16 12.44 16.61 8.85
CA THR A 16 11.76 17.87 9.22
C THR A 16 12.75 18.99 9.55
N GLU A 17 14.01 18.67 9.85
CA GLU A 17 15.11 19.63 10.02
C GLU A 17 15.47 20.36 8.72
N PHE A 18 15.07 19.81 7.56
CA PHE A 18 15.30 20.41 6.25
C PHE A 18 14.22 21.42 5.87
N LYS A 19 13.13 21.50 6.64
CA LYS A 19 12.08 22.49 6.42
C LYS A 19 12.68 23.88 6.60
N ASP A 20 12.71 24.65 5.50
CA ASP A 20 13.26 26.00 5.43
C ASP A 20 14.80 26.10 5.55
N SER A 21 15.52 24.97 5.45
CA SER A 21 16.99 24.89 5.52
C SER A 21 17.62 24.62 4.14
N ASP A 22 18.86 25.07 3.93
CA ASP A 22 19.71 24.74 2.77
C ASP A 22 20.52 23.45 2.96
N ALA A 23 20.26 22.70 4.03
CA ALA A 23 20.96 21.45 4.29
C ALA A 23 20.79 20.45 3.13
N GLU A 24 21.86 19.71 2.84
CA GLU A 24 21.89 18.71 1.78
C GLU A 24 21.89 17.29 2.37
N LEU A 25 21.03 16.42 1.84
CA LEU A 25 20.97 15.01 2.20
C LEU A 25 21.94 14.21 1.34
N LYS A 26 22.92 13.57 1.98
CA LYS A 26 23.82 12.63 1.31
C LYS A 26 23.10 11.28 1.13
N VAL A 27 22.80 10.95 -0.12
CA VAL A 27 22.22 9.68 -0.51
C VAL A 27 23.30 8.87 -1.22
N PRO A 28 23.81 7.76 -0.67
CA PRO A 28 24.89 6.95 -1.26
C PRO A 28 24.61 6.46 -2.68
N SER A 29 23.33 6.36 -3.07
CA SER A 29 22.92 5.99 -4.42
C SER A 29 22.82 7.16 -5.40
N LEU A 30 23.09 8.40 -4.96
CA LEU A 30 23.11 9.60 -5.78
C LEU A 30 24.54 10.15 -5.85
N VAL A 31 24.98 10.52 -7.05
CA VAL A 31 26.32 11.10 -7.28
C VAL A 31 26.45 12.47 -6.62
N ASN A 32 25.36 13.22 -6.52
CA ASN A 32 25.32 14.55 -5.92
C ASN A 32 24.43 14.54 -4.66
N PRO A 33 24.79 15.32 -3.60
CA PRO A 33 23.92 15.56 -2.47
C PRO A 33 22.55 16.09 -2.92
N PHE A 34 21.50 15.64 -2.24
CA PHE A 34 20.12 15.98 -2.56
C PHE A 34 19.67 17.17 -1.70
N PRO A 35 19.37 18.36 -2.28
CA PRO A 35 18.98 19.52 -1.48
C PRO A 35 17.67 19.28 -0.72
N GLY A 36 17.60 19.65 0.55
CA GLY A 36 16.39 19.47 1.36
C GLY A 36 15.15 20.13 0.77
N ARG A 37 15.32 21.26 0.09
CA ARG A 37 14.23 22.05 -0.53
C ARG A 37 13.50 21.35 -1.67
N VAL A 38 14.12 20.36 -2.31
CA VAL A 38 13.48 19.57 -3.37
C VAL A 38 12.84 18.28 -2.84
N MET A 39 12.86 18.06 -1.52
CA MET A 39 12.05 17.00 -0.92
C MET A 39 10.55 17.33 -1.01
N PRO A 40 9.70 16.32 -1.24
CA PRO A 40 8.27 16.50 -1.12
C PRO A 40 7.89 17.09 0.24
N SER A 41 7.05 18.12 0.26
CA SER A 41 6.64 18.83 1.48
C SER A 41 6.06 17.92 2.57
N ALA A 42 5.37 16.84 2.17
CA ALA A 42 4.86 15.82 3.08
C ALA A 42 5.96 15.09 3.87
N MET A 43 7.19 15.04 3.37
CA MET A 43 8.34 14.46 4.06
C MET A 43 9.01 15.44 5.03
N LEU A 44 8.77 16.75 4.87
CA LEU A 44 9.35 17.82 5.70
C LEU A 44 8.39 18.30 6.80
N SER A 45 7.11 17.91 6.73
CA SER A 45 6.12 18.28 7.75
C SER A 45 6.13 17.30 8.92
N LYS A 46 6.27 17.81 10.15
CA LYS A 46 6.13 17.05 11.39
C LYS A 46 4.79 16.31 11.51
N GLU A 47 3.75 16.81 10.88
CA GLU A 47 2.40 16.22 10.89
C GLU A 47 2.29 15.03 9.93
N TRP A 48 2.87 15.16 8.73
CA TRP A 48 2.73 14.16 7.66
C TRP A 48 3.88 13.15 7.63
N PHE A 49 5.02 13.48 8.22
CA PHE A 49 6.23 12.65 8.19
C PHE A 49 6.04 11.28 8.86
N PRO A 50 5.51 11.18 10.10
CA PRO A 50 5.25 9.88 10.73
C PRO A 50 4.28 9.02 9.91
N PHE A 51 3.27 9.68 9.32
CA PHE A 51 2.29 9.04 8.46
C PHE A 51 2.92 8.51 7.16
N MET A 52 3.80 9.27 6.52
CA MET A 52 4.52 8.85 5.32
C MET A 52 5.44 7.67 5.60
N LEU A 53 6.14 7.68 6.74
CA LEU A 53 6.98 6.56 7.20
C LEU A 53 6.17 5.29 7.47
N ASP A 54 5.05 5.38 8.19
CA ASP A 54 4.17 4.25 8.45
C ASP A 54 3.66 3.62 7.14
N ASN A 55 3.23 4.45 6.18
CA ASN A 55 2.84 3.97 4.86
C ASN A 55 3.99 3.22 4.16
N THR A 56 5.21 3.78 4.11
CA THR A 56 6.36 3.06 3.51
C THR A 56 6.69 1.75 4.21
N ARG A 57 6.61 1.71 5.54
CA ARG A 57 6.86 0.51 6.33
C ARG A 57 5.86 -0.58 5.97
N ARG A 58 4.58 -0.23 5.90
CA ARG A 58 3.50 -1.16 5.52
C ARG A 58 3.62 -1.65 4.08
N PHE A 59 4.14 -0.82 3.16
CA PHE A 59 4.45 -1.27 1.80
C PHE A 59 5.60 -2.30 1.77
N ARG A 60 6.61 -2.15 2.62
CA ARG A 60 7.71 -3.13 2.77
C ARG A 60 7.20 -4.42 3.41
N GLU A 61 6.48 -4.32 4.51
CA GLU A 61 5.87 -5.48 5.19
C GLU A 61 4.94 -6.24 4.25
N ALA A 62 4.13 -5.56 3.42
CA ALA A 62 3.28 -6.21 2.43
C ALA A 62 4.05 -6.98 1.33
N LYS A 63 5.34 -6.68 1.10
CA LYS A 63 6.20 -7.46 0.20
C LYS A 63 6.83 -8.68 0.88
N ASP A 64 7.00 -8.64 2.20
CA ASP A 64 7.71 -9.64 3.00
C ASP A 64 6.77 -10.63 3.71
N VAL A 65 5.48 -10.28 3.84
CA VAL A 65 4.42 -11.23 4.20
C VAL A 65 4.23 -12.18 3.03
N GLY A 66 4.95 -13.31 3.11
CA GLY A 66 4.82 -14.45 2.21
C GLY A 66 3.40 -14.96 2.16
N LEU A 67 2.62 -14.43 1.22
CA LEU A 67 1.58 -15.20 0.58
C LEU A 67 2.24 -16.01 -0.52
N ASP A 68 1.61 -17.13 -0.86
CA ASP A 68 1.81 -17.86 -2.09
C ASP A 68 1.39 -17.03 -3.33
N GLY A 69 1.74 -15.73 -3.34
CA GLY A 69 1.21 -14.71 -4.23
C GLY A 69 1.60 -14.91 -5.69
N ARG A 70 2.56 -15.80 -5.98
CA ARG A 70 2.83 -16.23 -7.36
C ARG A 70 1.78 -17.23 -7.86
N ASN A 71 1.37 -18.20 -7.04
CA ASN A 71 0.29 -19.12 -7.39
C ASN A 71 -1.06 -18.40 -7.42
N SER A 72 -1.35 -17.57 -6.40
CA SER A 72 -2.61 -16.80 -6.38
C SER A 72 -2.72 -15.81 -7.54
N HIS A 73 -1.62 -15.18 -7.97
CA HIS A 73 -1.64 -14.29 -9.14
C HIS A 73 -1.98 -15.05 -10.42
N LYS A 74 -1.37 -16.22 -10.63
CA LYS A 74 -1.62 -17.05 -11.81
C LYS A 74 -3.08 -17.54 -11.84
N GLU A 75 -3.60 -17.98 -10.70
CA GLU A 75 -4.99 -18.42 -10.57
C GLU A 75 -5.99 -17.28 -10.85
N ILE A 76 -5.74 -16.08 -10.33
CA ILE A 76 -6.59 -14.90 -10.59
C ILE A 76 -6.58 -14.54 -12.08
N MET A 77 -5.40 -14.53 -12.71
CA MET A 77 -5.29 -14.18 -14.12
C MET A 77 -5.98 -15.22 -15.00
N GLN A 78 -5.80 -16.51 -14.71
CA GLN A 78 -6.51 -17.57 -15.43
C GLN A 78 -8.03 -17.43 -15.28
N TRP A 79 -8.53 -17.13 -14.08
CA TRP A 79 -9.96 -16.90 -13.87
C TRP A 79 -10.49 -15.69 -14.67
N LEU A 80 -9.71 -14.61 -14.78
CA LEU A 80 -10.07 -13.43 -15.59
C LEU A 80 -10.07 -13.74 -17.09
N ASP A 81 -9.12 -14.53 -17.56
CA ASP A 81 -9.01 -14.94 -18.98
C ASP A 81 -10.25 -15.73 -19.43
N ASP A 82 -10.91 -16.44 -18.51
CA ASP A 82 -12.12 -17.22 -18.78
C ASP A 82 -13.41 -16.38 -18.81
N GLN A 83 -13.35 -15.06 -18.55
CA GLN A 83 -14.53 -14.19 -18.52
C GLN A 83 -14.75 -13.45 -19.85
N PRO A 84 -16.02 -13.14 -20.22
CA PRO A 84 -16.29 -12.27 -21.36
C PRO A 84 -15.59 -10.90 -21.22
N PRO A 85 -15.16 -10.27 -22.33
CA PRO A 85 -14.59 -8.92 -22.29
C PRO A 85 -15.53 -7.92 -21.61
N LEU A 86 -14.97 -7.03 -20.78
CA LEU A 86 -15.71 -5.96 -20.10
C LEU A 86 -16.84 -6.45 -19.17
N SER A 87 -16.76 -7.69 -18.66
CA SER A 87 -17.82 -8.29 -17.84
C SER A 87 -17.53 -8.42 -16.34
N VAL A 88 -16.30 -8.09 -15.90
CA VAL A 88 -15.87 -8.19 -14.49
C VAL A 88 -15.68 -6.81 -13.89
N VAL A 89 -16.31 -6.56 -12.74
CA VAL A 89 -16.12 -5.35 -11.95
C VAL A 89 -14.88 -5.50 -11.06
N PHE A 90 -13.89 -4.64 -11.22
CA PHE A 90 -12.77 -4.56 -10.28
C PHE A 90 -13.07 -3.57 -9.15
N LEU A 91 -13.12 -4.06 -7.91
CA LEU A 91 -13.34 -3.26 -6.71
C LEU A 91 -12.03 -3.15 -5.92
N CYS A 92 -11.53 -1.93 -5.71
CA CYS A 92 -10.32 -1.67 -4.95
C CYS A 92 -10.39 -0.32 -4.25
N PHE A 93 -10.11 -0.30 -2.94
CA PHE A 93 -10.16 0.90 -2.11
C PHE A 93 -8.78 1.52 -1.85
N GLY A 94 -7.80 1.16 -2.67
CA GLY A 94 -6.43 1.68 -2.59
C GLY A 94 -5.67 1.22 -1.33
N SER A 95 -4.54 1.87 -1.07
CA SER A 95 -3.65 1.50 0.03
C SER A 95 -4.20 1.86 1.42
N LYS A 96 -5.06 2.88 1.50
CA LYS A 96 -5.62 3.42 2.75
C LYS A 96 -7.05 2.97 3.02
N GLY A 97 -7.70 2.29 2.07
CA GLY A 97 -9.04 1.75 2.25
C GLY A 97 -9.02 0.51 3.12
N SER A 98 -9.49 0.63 4.34
CA SER A 98 -9.75 -0.48 5.26
C SER A 98 -11.10 -0.25 5.94
N PHE A 99 -11.88 -1.31 6.03
CA PHE A 99 -13.25 -1.26 6.55
C PHE A 99 -13.39 -2.15 7.77
N ARG A 100 -14.31 -1.76 8.65
CA ARG A 100 -14.71 -2.62 9.77
C ARG A 100 -15.44 -3.85 9.24
N GLU A 101 -15.43 -4.94 10.00
CA GLU A 101 -16.02 -6.22 9.59
C GLU A 101 -17.49 -6.08 9.18
N ASN A 102 -18.29 -5.32 9.92
CA ASN A 102 -19.69 -5.08 9.58
C ASN A 102 -19.84 -4.41 8.20
N GLN A 103 -19.00 -3.43 7.88
CA GLN A 103 -19.03 -2.75 6.59
C GLN A 103 -18.55 -3.67 5.46
N VAL A 104 -17.57 -4.53 5.71
CA VAL A 104 -17.15 -5.57 4.76
C VAL A 104 -18.31 -6.53 4.44
N LYS A 105 -19.08 -6.93 5.46
CA LYS A 105 -20.24 -7.81 5.29
C LYS A 105 -21.32 -7.18 4.43
N GLU A 106 -21.65 -5.90 4.67
CA GLU A 106 -22.62 -5.18 3.85
C GLU A 106 -22.16 -5.05 2.39
N ILE A 107 -20.87 -4.78 2.15
CA ILE A 107 -20.32 -4.72 0.80
C ILE A 107 -20.39 -6.10 0.13
N ALA A 108 -20.03 -7.17 0.84
CA ALA A 108 -20.11 -8.54 0.32
C ALA A 108 -21.56 -8.91 -0.05
N CYS A 109 -22.51 -8.60 0.83
CA CYS A 109 -23.94 -8.80 0.60
C CYS A 109 -24.44 -8.04 -0.62
N ALA A 110 -24.02 -6.78 -0.79
CA ALA A 110 -24.38 -5.98 -1.96
C ALA A 110 -23.79 -6.55 -3.27
N LEU A 111 -22.53 -7.02 -3.23
CA LEU A 111 -21.88 -7.62 -4.39
C LEU A 111 -22.54 -8.94 -4.80
N GLU A 112 -22.87 -9.80 -3.84
CA GLU A 112 -23.59 -11.07 -4.06
C GLU A 112 -24.96 -10.82 -4.71
N HIS A 113 -25.73 -9.84 -4.21
CA HIS A 113 -27.03 -9.49 -4.78
C HIS A 113 -26.95 -8.75 -6.12
N SER A 114 -25.78 -8.25 -6.52
CA SER A 114 -25.63 -7.46 -7.75
C SER A 114 -25.78 -8.31 -9.02
N GLY A 115 -25.55 -9.62 -8.95
CA GLY A 115 -25.54 -10.52 -10.10
C GLY A 115 -24.38 -10.29 -11.09
N TYR A 116 -23.43 -9.41 -10.76
CA TYR A 116 -22.24 -9.17 -11.56
C TYR A 116 -21.06 -10.00 -11.06
N ARG A 117 -20.18 -10.39 -11.98
CA ARG A 117 -18.87 -10.95 -11.62
C ARG A 117 -17.98 -9.82 -11.13
N PHE A 118 -17.26 -10.05 -10.04
CA PHE A 118 -16.37 -9.04 -9.48
C PHE A 118 -15.05 -9.64 -9.01
N LEU A 119 -14.00 -8.83 -9.09
CA LEU A 119 -12.72 -9.06 -8.45
C LEU A 119 -12.53 -7.99 -7.37
N TRP A 120 -12.57 -8.40 -6.10
CA TRP A 120 -12.47 -7.47 -4.97
C TRP A 120 -11.12 -7.59 -4.25
N SER A 121 -10.33 -6.52 -4.31
CA SER A 121 -9.14 -6.35 -3.48
C SER A 121 -9.53 -5.81 -2.10
N ILE A 122 -9.58 -6.70 -1.11
CA ILE A 122 -9.92 -6.37 0.27
C ILE A 122 -8.69 -6.46 1.18
N ARG A 123 -8.55 -5.49 2.08
CA ARG A 123 -7.56 -5.51 3.17
C ARG A 123 -8.25 -5.93 4.45
N ARG A 124 -7.65 -6.87 5.18
CA ARG A 124 -8.10 -7.14 6.55
C ARG A 124 -7.81 -5.92 7.44
N PRO A 125 -8.72 -5.57 8.37
CA PRO A 125 -8.34 -4.73 9.49
C PRO A 125 -7.23 -5.42 10.30
N ALA A 126 -6.17 -4.70 10.68
CA ALA A 126 -5.05 -5.23 11.49
C ALA A 126 -5.54 -5.70 12.88
N PRO A 127 -4.88 -6.67 13.61
CA PRO A 127 -3.43 -6.99 13.66
C PRO A 127 -3.06 -8.51 13.73
N PRO A 128 -1.79 -8.87 14.09
CA PRO A 128 -0.74 -9.23 13.14
C PRO A 128 -1.06 -10.49 12.32
N SER A 129 -0.42 -10.56 11.15
CA SER A 129 -0.35 -11.69 10.24
C SER A 129 -1.63 -12.07 9.46
N PHE A 130 -1.37 -12.34 8.17
CA PHE A 130 -2.27 -12.90 7.16
C PHE A 130 -3.18 -11.88 6.45
N LEU A 131 -2.66 -11.31 5.35
CA LEU A 131 -3.48 -10.88 4.22
C LEU A 131 -4.17 -12.12 3.64
N ILE A 132 -5.50 -12.14 3.48
CA ILE A 132 -6.15 -13.11 2.59
C ILE A 132 -6.87 -12.29 1.53
N VAL A 133 -6.47 -12.46 0.28
CA VAL A 133 -7.28 -12.06 -0.87
C VAL A 133 -8.33 -13.15 -1.03
N THR A 134 -9.46 -13.00 -0.35
CA THR A 134 -10.61 -13.90 -0.57
C THR A 134 -11.28 -13.44 -1.85
N ILE A 135 -11.12 -14.21 -2.93
CA ILE A 135 -12.03 -14.13 -4.06
C ILE A 135 -13.32 -14.78 -3.58
N ILE A 136 -14.38 -14.00 -3.40
CA ILE A 136 -15.73 -14.57 -3.29
C ILE A 136 -16.16 -14.85 -4.72
N LEU A 137 -15.97 -16.09 -5.16
CA LEU A 137 -16.59 -16.62 -6.37
C LEU A 137 -17.99 -17.08 -5.96
N LEU A 138 -19.02 -16.37 -6.40
CA LEU A 138 -20.37 -16.90 -6.57
C LEU A 138 -20.77 -16.72 -8.03
#